data_AF-A0A924JHA6-F1
#
_entry.id   AF-A0A924JHA6-F1
#
_cell.length_a   1.000
_cell.length_b   1.000
_cell.length_c   1.000
_cell.angle_alpha   90.00
_cell.angle_beta   90.00
_cell.angle_gamma   90.00
#
_symmetry.space_group_name_H-M   'P 1'
#
loop_
_entity.id
_entity.type
_entity.pdbx_description
1 polymer ?
#
loop_
_entity_poly.entity_id
_entity_poly.type
_entity_poly.pdbx_seq_one_letter_code
_entity_poly.pdbx_strand_id
1 'polypeptide(L)' 'MKHALDERNKDDEISHKHGDVTLAIWRKIYGKFFAAGHPDTATLSDIVHKLNETSLSQLHRDYETGHLAKKIRKATA' A
#
# COMPACT_ATOMS: atom_id res chain seq x y z
N MET A 1 -10.25 -3.89 22.47
CA MET A 1 -10.80 -3.54 21.14
C MET A 1 -10.42 -2.10 20.82
N LYS A 2 -9.25 -1.85 20.20
CA LYS A 2 -8.75 -0.47 19.96
C LYS A 2 -8.05 -0.24 18.61
N HIS A 3 -7.88 -1.27 17.76
CA HIS A 3 -7.02 -1.13 16.56
C HIS A 3 -7.78 -0.77 15.27
N ALA A 4 -9.05 -1.16 15.13
CA ALA A 4 -9.77 -0.99 13.86
C ALA A 4 -10.14 0.47 13.47
N LEU A 5 -10.08 1.43 14.41
CA LEU A 5 -10.34 2.85 14.10
C LEU A 5 -9.09 3.58 13.61
N ASP A 6 -7.91 3.17 14.09
CA ASP A 6 -6.62 3.76 13.73
C ASP A 6 -6.15 3.25 12.36
N GLU A 7 -6.42 1.97 12.06
CA GLU A 7 -6.07 1.34 10.78
C GLU A 7 -6.81 1.96 9.59
N ARG A 8 -8.11 2.26 9.74
CA ARG A 8 -8.88 2.91 8.67
C ARG A 8 -8.35 4.29 8.33
N ASN A 9 -8.01 5.10 9.34
CA ASN A 9 -7.42 6.41 9.10
C ASN A 9 -6.07 6.33 8.37
N LYS A 10 -5.25 5.32 8.69
CA LYS A 10 -3.98 5.07 8.00
C LYS A 10 -4.18 4.66 6.55
N ASP A 11 -5.15 3.80 6.27
CA ASP A 11 -5.48 3.40 4.90
C ASP A 11 -5.89 4.61 4.06
N ASP A 12 -6.75 5.47 4.61
CA ASP A 12 -7.18 6.72 3.97
C ASP A 12 -5.99 7.68 3.73
N GLU A 13 -5.10 7.84 4.70
CA GLU A 13 -3.92 8.70 4.55
C GLU A 13 -2.92 8.17 3.51
N ILE A 14 -2.65 6.86 3.51
CA ILE A 14 -1.73 6.22 2.57
C ILE A 14 -2.34 6.26 1.16
N SER A 15 -3.63 5.99 1.04
CA SER A 15 -4.40 6.16 -0.20
C SER A 15 -4.36 7.61 -0.68
N HIS A 16 -4.51 8.60 0.18
CA HIS A 16 -4.46 10.00 -0.23
C HIS A 16 -3.06 10.43 -0.70
N LYS A 17 -1.99 9.95 -0.05
CA LYS A 17 -0.60 10.34 -0.37
C LYS A 17 0.01 9.55 -1.52
N HIS A 18 -0.32 8.27 -1.63
CA HIS A 18 0.31 7.30 -2.53
C HIS A 18 -0.71 6.52 -3.37
N GLY A 19 -1.95 6.98 -3.39
CA GLY A 19 -3.08 6.36 -4.09
C GLY A 19 -2.85 6.15 -5.56
N ASP A 20 -2.36 7.18 -6.25
CA ASP A 20 -2.09 7.20 -7.69
C ASP A 20 -1.05 6.17 -8.14
N VAL A 21 -0.27 5.61 -7.20
CA VAL A 21 0.75 4.62 -7.49
C VAL A 21 0.10 3.29 -7.86
N THR A 22 0.40 2.79 -9.05
CA THR A 22 -0.15 1.54 -9.59
C THR A 22 0.41 0.30 -8.89
N LEU A 23 -0.36 -0.79 -8.88
CA LEU A 23 0.04 -2.06 -8.28
C LEU A 23 1.30 -2.65 -8.90
N ALA A 24 1.62 -2.33 -10.15
CA ALA A 24 2.90 -2.66 -10.76
C ALA A 24 4.10 -2.18 -9.91
N ILE A 25 4.04 -0.94 -9.43
CA ILE A 25 5.08 -0.34 -8.59
C ILE A 25 5.09 -0.98 -7.20
N TRP A 26 3.91 -1.21 -6.62
CA TRP A 26 3.80 -1.91 -5.34
C TRP A 26 4.38 -3.33 -5.38
N ARG A 27 4.13 -4.06 -6.47
CA ARG A 27 4.70 -5.39 -6.71
C ARG A 27 6.21 -5.36 -6.97
N LYS A 28 6.75 -4.25 -7.49
CA LYS A 28 8.20 -4.04 -7.59
C LYS A 28 8.85 -3.85 -6.21
N ILE A 29 8.13 -3.28 -5.25
CA ILE A 29 8.62 -3.01 -3.88
C ILE A 29 8.45 -4.22 -2.96
N TYR A 30 7.27 -4.83 -2.96
CA TYR A 30 6.87 -5.88 -2.01
C TYR A 30 6.88 -7.29 -2.62
N GLY A 31 6.98 -7.38 -3.95
CA GLY A 31 6.96 -8.63 -4.70
C GLY A 31 5.64 -8.87 -5.43
N LYS A 32 5.67 -9.78 -6.41
CA LYS A 32 4.54 -10.11 -7.30
C LYS A 32 3.24 -10.56 -6.61
N PHE A 33 3.34 -11.01 -5.36
CA PHE A 33 2.19 -11.46 -4.57
C PHE A 33 1.48 -10.33 -3.84
N PHE A 34 2.03 -9.11 -3.87
CA PHE A 34 1.34 -7.94 -3.33
C PHE A 34 0.04 -7.70 -4.11
N ALA A 35 -1.08 -7.58 -3.38
CA ALA A 35 -2.41 -7.44 -3.97
C ALA A 35 -2.71 -8.51 -5.04
N ALA A 36 -2.36 -9.78 -4.76
CA ALA A 36 -2.63 -10.89 -5.66
C ALA A 36 -4.13 -10.95 -6.02
N GLY A 37 -4.44 -11.11 -7.31
CA GLY A 37 -5.81 -11.10 -7.82
C GLY A 37 -6.27 -9.74 -8.40
N HIS A 38 -5.49 -8.67 -8.21
CA HIS A 38 -5.77 -7.36 -8.81
C HIS A 38 -4.92 -7.10 -10.06
N PRO A 39 -5.39 -6.27 -11.02
CA PRO A 39 -4.60 -5.90 -12.20
C PRO A 39 -3.47 -4.94 -11.82
N ASP A 40 -2.34 -5.01 -12.53
CA ASP A 40 -1.18 -4.13 -12.31
C ASP A 40 -1.50 -2.64 -12.53
N THR A 41 -2.54 -2.36 -13.33
CA THR A 41 -3.04 -1.01 -13.62
C THR A 41 -3.94 -0.44 -12.52
N ALA A 42 -4.38 -1.26 -11.55
CA ALA A 42 -5.14 -0.74 -10.42
C ALA A 42 -4.26 0.18 -9.57
N THR A 43 -4.90 1.16 -8.96
CA THR A 43 -4.26 2.11 -8.05
C THR A 43 -4.34 1.58 -6.62
N LEU A 44 -3.48 2.08 -5.72
CA LEU A 44 -3.58 1.70 -4.32
C LEU A 44 -4.93 2.16 -3.75
N SER A 45 -5.42 3.34 -4.12
CA SER A 45 -6.70 3.87 -3.62
C SER A 45 -7.89 2.97 -3.91
N ASP A 46 -7.93 2.35 -5.09
CA ASP A 46 -9.03 1.46 -5.48
C ASP A 46 -9.08 0.15 -4.69
N ILE A 47 -7.94 -0.27 -4.14
CA ILE A 47 -7.77 -1.62 -3.60
C ILE A 47 -7.25 -1.65 -2.16
N VAL A 48 -6.93 -0.51 -1.54
CA VAL A 48 -6.36 -0.46 -0.17
C VAL A 48 -7.27 -1.19 0.82
N HIS A 49 -8.59 -1.02 0.72
CA HIS A 49 -9.58 -1.71 1.55
C HIS A 49 -9.83 -3.19 1.15
N LYS A 50 -9.25 -3.64 0.04
CA LYS A 50 -9.35 -5.02 -0.48
C LYS A 50 -8.04 -5.80 -0.29
N LEU A 51 -7.00 -5.16 0.24
CA LEU A 51 -5.72 -5.80 0.51
C LEU A 51 -5.85 -6.86 1.59
N ASN A 52 -5.06 -7.92 1.45
CA ASN A 52 -4.92 -8.94 2.48
C ASN A 52 -4.14 -8.37 3.68
N GLU A 53 -4.41 -8.91 4.88
CA GLU A 53 -3.78 -8.49 6.15
C GLU A 53 -2.25 -8.44 6.08
N THR A 54 -1.61 -9.40 5.40
CA THR A 54 -0.15 -9.41 5.22
C THR A 54 0.35 -8.20 4.42
N SER A 55 -0.33 -7.86 3.32
CA SER A 55 0.03 -6.72 2.48
C SER A 55 -0.23 -5.40 3.21
N LEU A 56 -1.34 -5.30 3.95
CA LEU A 56 -1.65 -4.14 4.80
C LEU A 56 -0.60 -3.96 5.91
N SER A 57 -0.25 -5.03 6.62
CA SER A 57 0.76 -4.98 7.68
C SER A 57 2.12 -4.49 7.17
N GLN A 58 2.54 -4.94 5.98
CA GLN A 58 3.77 -4.46 5.34
C GLN A 58 3.69 -2.99 4.93
N LEU A 59 2.56 -2.58 4.35
CA LEU A 59 2.29 -1.21 3.93
C LEU A 59 2.31 -0.25 5.11
N HIS A 60 1.56 -0.55 6.16
CA HIS A 60 1.48 0.26 7.38
C HIS A 60 2.85 0.39 8.06
N ARG A 61 3.59 -0.72 8.21
CA ARG A 61 4.91 -0.69 8.83
C ARG A 61 5.90 0.20 8.06
N ASP A 62 5.88 0.16 6.73
CA ASP A 62 6.74 1.02 5.93
C ASP A 62 6.28 2.48 5.92
N TYR A 63 4.98 2.73 6.05
CA TYR A 63 4.43 4.07 6.22
C TYR A 63 4.87 4.67 7.57
N GLU A 64 4.69 3.94 8.66
CA GLU A 64 5.06 4.35 10.02
C GLU A 64 6.57 4.57 10.18
N THR A 65 7.39 3.78 9.48
CA THR A 65 8.85 3.95 9.48
C THR A 65 9.35 4.99 8.48
N GLY A 66 8.47 5.61 7.69
CA GLY A 66 8.83 6.59 6.66
C GLY A 66 9.60 6.01 5.46
N HIS A 67 9.74 4.69 5.37
CA HIS A 67 10.44 4.01 4.26
C HIS A 67 9.60 3.93 2.99
N LEU A 68 8.27 4.01 3.13
CA LEU A 68 7.33 3.85 2.04
C LEU A 68 7.63 4.78 0.85
N ALA A 69 7.68 6.10 1.11
CA ALA A 69 7.93 7.10 0.07
C ALA A 69 9.29 6.88 -0.63
N LYS A 70 10.31 6.46 0.11
CA LYS A 70 11.64 6.17 -0.44
C LYS A 70 11.62 4.95 -1.37
N LYS A 71 10.87 3.90 -1.00
CA LYS A 71 10.70 2.69 -1.82
C LYS A 71 9.94 2.99 -3.10
N ILE A 72 8.85 3.76 -3.01
CA ILE A 72 8.07 4.21 -4.18
C ILE A 72 8.97 4.99 -5.13
N ARG A 73 9.68 6.01 -4.64
CA ARG A 73 10.59 6.80 -5.47
C ARG A 73 11.65 5.96 -6.17
N LYS A 74 12.19 4.93 -5.51
CA LYS A 74 13.17 4.01 -6.10
C LYS A 74 12.55 3.09 -7.16
N ALA A 75 11.27 2.77 -7.03
CA ALA A 75 10.58 1.89 -7.97
C ALA A 75 10.06 2.65 -9.21
N THR A 76 9.75 3.94 -9.08
CA THR A 76 9.33 4.82 -10.18
C THR A 76 10.48 5.54 -10.89
N ALA A 77 11.68 5.51 -10.31
CA ALA A 77 12.92 5.94 -10.97
C ALA A 77 13.42 4.87 -11.95
#